data_AF-A0A522F8H2-F1
#
_entry.id   AF-A0A522F8H2-F1
#
_cell.length_a   1.000
_cell.length_b   1.000
_cell.length_c   1.000
_cell.angle_alpha   90.00
_cell.angle_beta   90.00
_cell.angle_gamma   90.00
#
_symmetry.space_group_name_H-M   'P 1'
#
loop_
_entity.id
_entity.type
_entity.pdbx_description
1 polymer ?
#
loop_
_entity_poly.entity_id
_entity_poly.type
_entity_poly.pdbx_seq_one_letter_code
_entity_poly.pdbx_strand_id
1 'polypeptide(L)'
;SQSPLFVIGLAPTINMYDYYFGTDKLGHFFMQGHTYFKIYTYLRHHGKSDEQARAAIILYGQVLEQTYLGTLINGVYSNGDLSANYSGWKFYMNLTQPVKIGDKTLPPILVLKDNQWQFARPIDKDNFLKPYLTDNFNEAWNPSRHSFMRGQIRRHIQKRCANWIKHGLTKKIATAKLKEANYWHGEPYGHWLPKDNAVTLNTCFGGV
;
A
#
# COMPACT_ATOMS: atom_id res chain seq x y z
N SER A 1 -17.28 -27.37 14.96
CA SER A 1 -16.18 -27.56 14.01
C SER A 1 -16.59 -26.92 12.69
N GLN A 2 -16.10 -25.72 12.39
CA GLN A 2 -16.41 -25.02 11.13
C GLN A 2 -15.13 -24.98 10.28
N SER A 3 -15.29 -25.38 9.02
CA SER A 3 -14.22 -25.51 8.02
C SER A 3 -13.58 -24.15 7.68
N PRO A 4 -12.25 -24.04 7.49
CA PRO A 4 -11.52 -22.78 7.32
C PRO A 4 -11.71 -22.09 5.96
N LEU A 5 -12.52 -22.63 5.06
CA LEU A 5 -12.54 -22.23 3.65
C LEU A 5 -13.55 -21.11 3.30
N PHE A 6 -14.33 -20.60 4.26
CA PHE A 6 -15.40 -19.61 3.99
C PHE A 6 -15.20 -18.23 4.63
N VAL A 7 -14.01 -17.92 5.14
CA VAL A 7 -13.66 -16.57 5.66
C VAL A 7 -12.50 -15.94 4.86
N ILE A 8 -12.57 -16.01 3.53
CA ILE A 8 -11.96 -14.95 2.70
C ILE A 8 -13.08 -13.93 2.44
N GLY A 9 -13.66 -13.43 3.54
CA GLY A 9 -14.61 -12.34 3.51
C GLY A 9 -13.87 -11.06 3.23
N LEU A 10 -14.43 -10.21 2.37
CA LEU A 10 -13.98 -8.84 2.16
C LEU A 10 -13.59 -8.23 3.51
N ALA A 11 -12.30 -7.96 3.70
CA ALA A 11 -11.83 -7.27 4.88
C ALA A 11 -12.60 -5.94 4.99
N PRO A 12 -13.21 -5.63 6.15
CA PRO A 12 -13.98 -4.39 6.28
C PRO A 12 -13.08 -3.19 5.98
N THR A 13 -13.64 -2.17 5.33
CA THR A 13 -12.97 -0.89 5.21
C THR A 13 -12.98 -0.20 6.56
N ILE A 14 -11.81 0.23 7.02
CA ILE A 14 -11.65 1.06 8.22
C ILE A 14 -11.26 2.47 7.84
N ASN A 15 -11.52 3.43 8.73
CA ASN A 15 -10.93 4.77 8.69
C ASN A 15 -9.84 4.85 9.76
N MET A 16 -8.61 5.14 9.34
CA MET A 16 -7.48 5.41 10.24
C MET A 16 -6.79 6.70 9.79
N TYR A 17 -6.87 7.74 10.62
CA TYR A 17 -6.32 9.08 10.32
C TYR A 17 -6.85 9.70 9.02
N ASP A 18 -8.14 9.49 8.72
CA ASP A 18 -8.83 9.92 7.51
C ASP A 18 -8.42 9.17 6.24
N TYR A 19 -7.63 8.10 6.36
CA TYR A 19 -7.36 7.17 5.29
C TYR A 19 -8.28 5.95 5.38
N TYR A 20 -8.90 5.61 4.25
CA TYR A 20 -9.84 4.50 4.13
C TYR A 20 -9.20 3.33 3.40
N PHE A 21 -9.11 2.16 4.05
CA PHE A 21 -8.51 0.97 3.44
C PHE A 21 -9.02 -0.31 4.11
N GLY A 22 -8.83 -1.46 3.45
CA GLY A 22 -9.20 -2.77 4.01
C GLY A 22 -8.27 -3.19 5.15
N THR A 23 -8.79 -3.86 6.18
CA THR A 23 -7.98 -4.27 7.35
C THR A 23 -6.81 -5.20 7.00
N ASP A 24 -6.89 -5.91 5.87
CA ASP A 24 -5.80 -6.72 5.31
C ASP A 24 -4.51 -5.91 5.08
N LYS A 25 -4.62 -4.61 4.76
CA LYS A 25 -3.47 -3.72 4.55
C LYS A 25 -2.61 -3.55 5.79
N LEU A 26 -3.16 -3.73 6.99
CA LEU A 26 -2.36 -3.76 8.23
C LEU A 26 -1.46 -5.00 8.30
N GLY A 27 -1.95 -6.14 7.82
CA GLY A 27 -1.14 -7.35 7.67
C GLY A 27 0.01 -7.13 6.69
N HIS A 28 -0.26 -6.48 5.56
CA HIS A 28 0.77 -6.08 4.60
C HIS A 28 1.79 -5.10 5.21
N PHE A 29 1.33 -4.07 5.92
CA PHE A 29 2.19 -3.10 6.58
C PHE A 29 3.14 -3.75 7.61
N PHE A 30 2.62 -4.54 8.55
CA PHE A 30 3.46 -5.11 9.61
C PHE A 30 4.21 -6.37 9.16
N MET A 31 3.54 -7.33 8.54
CA MET A 31 4.15 -8.63 8.22
C MET A 31 5.00 -8.56 6.96
N GLN A 32 4.42 -8.12 5.84
CA GLN A 32 5.16 -8.04 4.57
C GLN A 32 6.16 -6.88 4.57
N GLY A 33 5.84 -5.76 5.23
CA GLY A 33 6.80 -4.69 5.47
C GLY A 33 8.04 -5.14 6.26
N HIS A 34 7.86 -5.99 7.27
CA HIS A 34 8.99 -6.61 7.98
C HIS A 34 9.80 -7.54 7.07
N THR A 35 9.14 -8.33 6.22
CA THR A 35 9.83 -9.16 5.22
C THR A 35 10.68 -8.31 4.28
N TYR A 36 10.14 -7.20 3.76
CA TYR A 36 10.90 -6.26 2.94
C TYR A 36 12.11 -5.70 3.69
N PHE A 37 11.92 -5.30 4.97
CA PHE A 37 13.02 -4.85 5.81
C PHE A 37 14.12 -5.90 5.98
N LYS A 38 13.77 -7.17 6.22
CA LYS A 38 14.76 -8.24 6.32
C LYS A 38 15.54 -8.45 5.02
N ILE A 39 14.85 -8.47 3.87
CA ILE A 39 15.48 -8.63 2.55
C ILE A 39 16.40 -7.44 2.27
N TYR A 40 15.91 -6.22 2.46
CA TYR A 40 16.68 -5.00 2.26
C TYR A 40 17.95 -5.00 3.12
N THR A 41 17.81 -5.25 4.42
CA THR A 41 18.93 -5.28 5.38
C THR A 41 19.94 -6.37 5.02
N TYR A 42 19.48 -7.57 4.67
CA TYR A 42 20.34 -8.65 4.18
C TYR A 42 21.16 -8.20 2.97
N LEU A 43 20.54 -7.62 1.96
CA LEU A 43 21.23 -7.16 0.75
C LEU A 43 22.24 -6.04 1.03
N ARG A 44 21.91 -5.10 1.92
CA ARG A 44 22.84 -4.04 2.36
C ARG A 44 24.07 -4.62 3.07
N HIS A 45 23.87 -5.60 3.95
CA HIS A 45 24.97 -6.31 4.61
C HIS A 45 25.85 -7.10 3.63
N HIS A 46 25.32 -7.50 2.48
CA HIS A 46 26.04 -8.19 1.41
C HIS A 46 26.51 -7.24 0.29
N GLY A 47 26.70 -5.96 0.61
CA GLY A 47 27.36 -4.99 -0.27
C GLY A 47 26.51 -4.41 -1.40
N LYS A 48 25.20 -4.72 -1.46
CA LYS A 48 24.30 -4.02 -2.41
C LYS A 48 24.09 -2.59 -1.99
N SER A 49 24.01 -1.66 -2.94
CA SER A 49 23.66 -0.26 -2.65
C SER A 49 22.21 -0.13 -2.15
N ASP A 50 21.88 1.01 -1.54
CA ASP A 50 20.50 1.37 -1.17
C ASP A 50 19.52 1.20 -2.34
N GLU A 51 19.91 1.69 -3.51
CA GLU A 51 19.10 1.62 -4.73
C GLU A 51 18.87 0.18 -5.18
N GLN A 52 19.92 -0.64 -5.20
CA GLN A 52 19.85 -2.05 -5.57
C GLN A 52 18.98 -2.86 -4.59
N ALA A 53 19.18 -2.66 -3.29
CA ALA A 53 18.39 -3.34 -2.26
C ALA A 53 16.92 -2.93 -2.32
N ARG A 54 16.63 -1.63 -2.54
CA ARG A 54 15.28 -1.11 -2.71
C ARG A 54 14.61 -1.66 -3.97
N ALA A 55 15.32 -1.71 -5.09
CA ALA A 55 14.80 -2.30 -6.33
C ALA A 55 14.46 -3.79 -6.14
N ALA A 56 15.27 -4.52 -5.38
CA ALA A 56 15.05 -5.93 -5.11
C ALA A 56 13.78 -6.20 -4.27
N ILE A 57 13.51 -5.41 -3.22
CA ILE A 57 12.28 -5.57 -2.42
C ILE A 57 11.03 -5.19 -3.21
N ILE A 58 11.12 -4.18 -4.09
CA ILE A 58 10.03 -3.83 -5.00
C ILE A 58 9.76 -5.00 -5.94
N LEU A 59 10.78 -5.52 -6.63
CA LEU A 59 10.66 -6.66 -7.52
C LEU A 59 10.10 -7.89 -6.81
N TYR A 60 10.56 -8.17 -5.59
CA TYR A 60 10.03 -9.26 -4.76
C TYR A 60 8.52 -9.14 -4.53
N GLY A 61 8.05 -7.94 -4.18
CA GLY A 61 6.63 -7.64 -4.08
C GLY A 61 5.85 -7.93 -5.35
N GLN A 62 6.35 -7.39 -6.47
CA GLN A 62 5.70 -7.58 -7.77
C GLN A 62 5.61 -9.06 -8.13
N VAL A 63 6.67 -9.83 -7.87
CA VAL A 63 6.71 -11.28 -8.13
C VAL A 63 5.72 -12.02 -7.23
N LEU A 64 5.64 -11.73 -5.94
CA LEU A 64 4.68 -12.39 -5.04
C LEU A 64 3.23 -12.18 -5.47
N GLU A 65 2.87 -10.93 -5.79
CA GLU A 65 1.56 -10.57 -6.34
C GLU A 65 1.31 -11.31 -7.68
N GLN A 66 2.36 -11.51 -8.47
CA GLN A 66 2.28 -12.18 -9.78
C GLN A 66 2.43 -13.70 -9.76
N THR A 67 2.79 -14.36 -8.66
CA THR A 67 3.13 -15.80 -8.70
C THR A 67 2.48 -16.64 -7.61
N TYR A 68 2.30 -16.14 -6.38
CA TYR A 68 1.95 -17.03 -5.25
C TYR A 68 0.61 -16.69 -4.56
N LEU A 69 0.19 -15.42 -4.59
CA LEU A 69 -1.07 -14.97 -3.95
C LEU A 69 -2.11 -14.43 -4.94
N GLY A 70 -1.68 -13.87 -6.07
CA GLY A 70 -2.55 -13.12 -6.96
C GLY A 70 -2.97 -13.81 -8.25
N THR A 71 -2.10 -14.50 -8.98
CA THR A 71 -2.38 -14.91 -10.38
C THR A 71 -2.77 -16.37 -10.59
N LEU A 72 -2.22 -17.30 -9.81
CA LEU A 72 -2.54 -18.73 -9.94
C LEU A 72 -3.90 -19.08 -9.32
N ILE A 73 -4.45 -18.22 -8.46
CA ILE A 73 -5.71 -18.48 -7.75
C ILE A 73 -6.80 -17.42 -8.03
N ASN A 74 -6.48 -16.12 -8.16
CA ASN A 74 -7.51 -15.05 -8.24
C ASN A 74 -7.35 -13.99 -9.36
N GLY A 75 -6.26 -14.00 -10.13
CA GLY A 75 -5.95 -13.00 -11.16
C GLY A 75 -5.83 -11.53 -10.69
N VAL A 76 -5.50 -11.24 -9.43
CA VAL A 76 -5.42 -9.87 -8.88
C VAL A 76 -3.99 -9.49 -8.53
N TYR A 77 -3.56 -8.30 -8.96
CA TYR A 77 -2.31 -7.65 -8.53
C TYR A 77 -2.70 -6.38 -7.77
N SER A 78 -2.50 -6.34 -6.45
CA SER A 78 -2.97 -5.23 -5.62
C SER A 78 -1.90 -4.15 -5.46
N ASN A 79 -2.18 -2.98 -6.03
CA ASN A 79 -1.33 -1.81 -5.82
C ASN A 79 -1.42 -1.30 -4.37
N GLY A 80 -2.55 -1.52 -3.69
CA GLY A 80 -2.71 -1.18 -2.27
C GLY A 80 -1.82 -2.04 -1.37
N ASP A 81 -1.73 -3.34 -1.65
CA ASP A 81 -0.88 -4.26 -0.90
C ASP A 81 0.61 -3.92 -1.06
N LEU A 82 1.06 -3.67 -2.28
CA LEU A 82 2.45 -3.25 -2.53
C LEU A 82 2.79 -1.94 -1.84
N SER A 83 1.86 -0.97 -1.84
CA SER A 83 2.06 0.29 -1.11
C SER A 83 2.15 0.06 0.39
N ALA A 84 1.32 -0.83 0.95
CA ALA A 84 1.34 -1.16 2.36
C ALA A 84 2.65 -1.86 2.76
N ASN A 85 3.11 -2.83 1.96
CA ASN A 85 4.42 -3.48 2.17
C ASN A 85 5.56 -2.46 2.18
N TYR A 86 5.57 -1.55 1.20
CA TYR A 86 6.62 -0.54 1.07
C TYR A 86 6.62 0.46 2.22
N SER A 87 5.43 0.93 2.61
CA SER A 87 5.24 1.80 3.75
C SER A 87 5.70 1.13 5.06
N GLY A 88 5.35 -0.14 5.24
CA GLY A 88 5.82 -0.97 6.36
C GLY A 88 7.34 -1.10 6.40
N TRP A 89 7.99 -1.32 5.25
CA TRP A 89 9.46 -1.30 5.16
C TRP A 89 10.05 0.03 5.68
N LYS A 90 9.50 1.17 5.26
CA LYS A 90 9.93 2.50 5.74
C LYS A 90 9.72 2.66 7.24
N PHE A 91 8.63 2.12 7.79
CA PHE A 91 8.39 2.08 9.23
C PHE A 91 9.47 1.27 9.97
N TYR A 92 9.78 0.05 9.53
CA TYR A 92 10.82 -0.77 10.15
C TYR A 92 12.21 -0.15 10.06
N MET A 93 12.55 0.47 8.92
CA MET A 93 13.76 1.28 8.80
C MET A 93 13.76 2.43 9.83
N ASN A 94 12.61 3.09 10.01
CA ASN A 94 12.53 4.23 10.92
C ASN A 94 12.62 3.88 12.40
N LEU A 95 12.49 2.60 12.76
CA LEU A 95 12.70 2.18 14.15
C LEU A 95 14.07 2.61 14.66
N THR A 96 15.11 2.53 13.83
CA THR A 96 16.49 2.82 14.26
C THR A 96 17.24 3.80 13.35
N GLN A 97 16.67 4.19 12.22
CA GLN A 97 17.32 5.07 11.25
C GLN A 97 16.41 6.26 10.88
N PRO A 98 16.97 7.41 10.48
CA PRO A 98 16.15 8.46 9.89
C PRO A 98 15.59 7.96 8.55
N VAL A 99 14.33 8.30 8.25
CA VAL A 99 13.73 8.00 6.94
C VAL A 99 13.13 9.25 6.32
N LYS A 100 13.35 9.43 5.02
CA LYS A 100 12.67 10.47 4.25
C LYS A 100 11.31 9.96 3.79
N ILE A 101 10.25 10.72 4.02
CA ILE A 101 8.89 10.48 3.52
C ILE A 101 8.40 11.78 2.89
N GLY A 102 8.30 11.79 1.56
CA GLY A 102 8.04 13.01 0.79
C GLY A 102 9.13 14.05 1.08
N ASP A 103 8.71 15.25 1.48
CA ASP A 103 9.62 16.35 1.79
C ASP A 103 10.14 16.34 3.24
N LYS A 104 9.67 15.41 4.08
CA LYS A 104 10.01 15.34 5.50
C LYS A 104 11.01 14.24 5.77
N THR A 105 11.99 14.50 6.63
CA THR A 105 12.84 13.45 7.21
C THR A 105 12.40 13.20 8.64
N LEU A 106 11.91 11.98 8.91
CA LEU A 106 11.58 11.54 10.25
C LEU A 106 12.84 11.06 10.95
N PRO A 107 13.14 11.52 12.18
CA PRO A 107 14.24 10.95 12.95
C PRO A 107 13.91 9.50 13.36
N PRO A 108 14.93 8.69 13.74
CA PRO A 108 14.71 7.38 14.33
C PRO A 108 13.67 7.41 15.44
N ILE A 109 12.87 6.36 15.57
CA ILE A 109 11.90 6.20 16.65
C ILE A 109 12.63 5.82 17.95
N LEU A 110 13.60 4.91 17.85
CA LEU A 110 14.41 4.42 18.95
C LEU A 110 15.89 4.77 18.74
N VAL A 111 16.55 5.07 19.84
CA VAL A 111 18.01 5.28 19.92
C VAL A 111 18.58 4.41 21.03
N LEU A 112 19.79 3.91 20.82
CA LEU A 112 20.52 3.17 21.85
C LEU A 112 21.32 4.17 22.68
N LYS A 113 20.98 4.31 23.98
CA LYS A 113 21.69 5.15 24.96
C LYS A 113 21.98 4.33 26.19
N ASP A 114 23.22 4.37 26.67
CA ASP A 114 23.66 3.61 27.86
C ASP A 114 23.29 2.11 27.79
N ASN A 115 23.46 1.52 26.60
CA ASN A 115 23.09 0.13 26.30
C ASN A 115 21.59 -0.21 26.47
N GLN A 116 20.72 0.80 26.45
CA GLN A 116 19.27 0.64 26.52
C GLN A 116 18.57 1.36 25.35
N TRP A 117 17.56 0.70 24.77
CA TRP A 117 16.72 1.32 23.76
C TRP A 117 15.76 2.31 24.41
N GLN A 118 15.78 3.54 23.91
CA GLN A 118 14.93 4.62 24.38
C GLN A 118 14.23 5.28 23.19
N PHE A 119 13.03 5.80 23.40
CA PHE A 119 12.38 6.63 22.38
C PHE A 119 13.19 7.91 22.15
N ALA A 120 13.46 8.22 20.89
CA ALA A 120 14.23 9.42 20.52
C ALA A 120 13.47 10.73 20.80
N ARG A 121 12.14 10.63 20.91
CA ARG A 121 11.21 11.74 21.14
C ARG A 121 9.93 11.23 21.84
N PRO A 122 9.15 12.09 22.51
CA PRO A 122 7.82 11.73 22.96
C PRO A 122 6.97 11.17 21.82
N ILE A 123 6.28 10.07 22.08
CA ILE A 123 5.41 9.41 21.11
C ILE A 123 3.97 9.86 21.33
N ASP A 124 3.41 10.49 20.30
CA ASP A 124 1.98 10.67 20.18
C ASP A 124 1.36 9.34 19.71
N LYS A 125 0.73 8.62 20.64
CA LYS A 125 0.12 7.31 20.37
C LYS A 125 -1.03 7.42 19.37
N ASP A 126 -1.74 8.54 19.36
CA ASP A 126 -2.92 8.76 18.54
C ASP A 126 -2.56 9.13 17.09
N ASN A 127 -1.31 9.45 16.80
CA ASN A 127 -0.86 9.78 15.44
C ASN A 127 0.41 9.04 15.03
N PHE A 128 0.84 8.04 15.79
CA PHE A 128 2.15 7.40 15.63
C PHE A 128 2.40 6.84 14.23
N LEU A 129 1.39 6.16 13.66
CA LEU A 129 1.48 5.54 12.33
C LEU A 129 1.09 6.48 11.18
N LYS A 130 0.53 7.65 11.50
CA LYS A 130 0.01 8.61 10.51
C LYS A 130 1.02 9.00 9.43
N PRO A 131 2.32 9.15 9.71
CA PRO A 131 3.29 9.51 8.66
C PRO A 131 3.49 8.43 7.58
N TYR A 132 3.09 7.19 7.82
CA TYR A 132 3.32 6.08 6.88
C TYR A 132 2.05 5.70 6.10
N LEU A 133 0.87 6.04 6.62
CA LEU A 133 -0.41 5.74 5.99
C LEU A 133 -0.78 6.82 4.96
N THR A 134 -1.29 6.39 3.81
CA THR A 134 -1.70 7.27 2.71
C THR A 134 -2.91 6.71 1.97
N ASP A 135 -3.50 7.52 1.09
CA ASP A 135 -4.53 7.07 0.14
C ASP A 135 -4.04 5.98 -0.82
N ASN A 136 -2.72 5.71 -0.92
CA ASN A 136 -2.24 4.58 -1.70
C ASN A 136 -2.73 3.23 -1.14
N PHE A 137 -3.18 3.16 0.11
CA PHE A 137 -3.74 1.92 0.68
C PHE A 137 -5.20 1.70 0.24
N ASN A 138 -5.85 2.76 -0.25
CA ASN A 138 -7.24 2.74 -0.67
C ASN A 138 -7.33 2.20 -2.10
N GLU A 139 -7.82 0.97 -2.27
CA GLU A 139 -7.94 0.34 -3.60
C GLU A 139 -8.97 1.00 -4.53
N ALA A 140 -9.80 1.94 -4.05
CA ALA A 140 -10.62 2.76 -4.93
C ALA A 140 -9.80 3.89 -5.58
N TRP A 141 -8.84 4.47 -4.84
CA TRP A 141 -7.91 5.49 -5.35
C TRP A 141 -6.67 4.88 -6.03
N ASN A 142 -6.23 3.72 -5.56
CA ASN A 142 -5.08 2.97 -6.03
C ASN A 142 -5.49 1.57 -6.53
N PRO A 143 -6.18 1.50 -7.68
CA PRO A 143 -6.88 0.31 -8.12
C PRO A 143 -5.95 -0.84 -8.47
N SER A 144 -6.40 -2.04 -8.13
CA SER A 144 -5.73 -3.29 -8.48
C SER A 144 -5.83 -3.59 -9.97
N ARG A 145 -4.82 -4.28 -10.50
CA ARG A 145 -4.90 -4.86 -11.84
C ARG A 145 -5.61 -6.20 -11.74
N HIS A 146 -6.74 -6.32 -12.44
CA HIS A 146 -7.51 -7.56 -12.52
C HIS A 146 -7.36 -8.22 -13.90
N SER A 147 -6.99 -9.50 -13.92
CA SER A 147 -6.91 -10.31 -15.14
C SER A 147 -8.30 -10.74 -15.64
N PHE A 148 -9.23 -10.98 -14.72
CA PHE A 148 -10.61 -11.42 -15.01
C PHE A 148 -11.63 -10.54 -14.29
N MET A 149 -12.93 -10.76 -14.50
CA MET A 149 -14.04 -10.10 -13.77
C MET A 149 -14.11 -8.57 -13.87
N ARG A 150 -13.27 -7.92 -14.68
CA ARG A 150 -13.23 -6.46 -14.89
C ARG A 150 -14.62 -5.86 -15.16
N GLY A 151 -15.42 -6.51 -16.00
CA GLY A 151 -16.79 -6.07 -16.29
C GLY A 151 -17.74 -6.12 -15.08
N GLN A 152 -17.61 -7.14 -14.22
CA GLN A 152 -18.40 -7.21 -12.99
C GLN A 152 -17.97 -6.15 -11.98
N ILE A 153 -16.66 -5.98 -11.77
CA ILE A 153 -16.10 -4.96 -10.88
C ILE A 153 -16.56 -3.57 -11.35
N ARG A 154 -16.44 -3.28 -12.65
CA ARG A 154 -16.92 -2.02 -13.25
C ARG A 154 -18.40 -1.80 -12.99
N ARG A 155 -19.27 -2.80 -13.20
CA ARG A 155 -20.70 -2.69 -12.90
C ARG A 155 -20.98 -2.39 -11.42
N HIS A 156 -20.23 -2.99 -10.50
CA HIS A 156 -20.38 -2.71 -9.07
C HIS A 156 -19.94 -1.29 -8.71
N ILE A 157 -18.88 -0.77 -9.33
CA ILE A 157 -18.43 0.62 -9.17
C ILE A 157 -19.49 1.56 -9.73
N GLN A 158 -19.98 1.32 -10.96
CA GLN A 158 -21.02 2.12 -11.62
C GLN A 158 -22.30 2.25 -10.80
N LYS A 159 -22.76 1.18 -10.14
CA LYS A 159 -23.91 1.20 -9.23
C LYS A 159 -23.77 2.18 -8.06
N ARG A 160 -22.54 2.57 -7.71
CA ARG A 160 -22.23 3.46 -6.57
C ARG A 160 -21.88 4.88 -7.01
N CYS A 161 -21.64 5.10 -8.30
CA CYS A 161 -21.20 6.39 -8.83
C CYS A 161 -22.12 7.54 -8.48
N ALA A 162 -23.44 7.38 -8.58
CA ALA A 162 -24.40 8.44 -8.22
C ALA A 162 -24.24 8.88 -6.75
N ASN A 163 -24.02 7.93 -5.84
CA ASN A 163 -23.80 8.23 -4.44
C ASN A 163 -22.45 8.94 -4.25
N TRP A 164 -21.35 8.44 -4.84
CA TRP A 164 -20.05 9.09 -4.69
C TRP A 164 -20.00 10.49 -5.31
N ILE A 165 -20.66 10.71 -6.45
CA ILE A 165 -20.77 12.03 -7.08
C ILE A 165 -21.53 12.99 -6.15
N LYS A 166 -22.63 12.54 -5.53
CA LYS A 166 -23.36 13.32 -4.52
C LYS A 166 -22.48 13.70 -3.33
N HIS A 167 -21.52 12.86 -2.97
CA HIS A 167 -20.55 13.10 -1.89
C HIS A 167 -19.24 13.75 -2.39
N GLY A 168 -19.25 14.38 -3.57
CA GLY A 168 -18.15 15.24 -4.03
C GLY A 168 -17.12 14.56 -4.93
N LEU A 169 -17.32 13.30 -5.35
CA LEU A 169 -16.48 12.71 -6.40
C LEU A 169 -16.64 13.48 -7.71
N THR A 170 -15.54 13.98 -8.26
CA THR A 170 -15.48 14.60 -9.59
C THR A 170 -14.48 13.89 -10.47
N LYS A 171 -14.59 14.04 -11.79
CA LYS A 171 -13.61 13.50 -12.75
C LYS A 171 -12.19 14.01 -12.45
N LYS A 172 -12.08 15.30 -12.08
CA LYS A 172 -10.80 15.92 -11.71
C LYS A 172 -10.18 15.24 -10.48
N ILE A 173 -10.97 14.98 -9.44
CA ILE A 173 -10.51 14.28 -8.23
C ILE A 173 -10.09 12.84 -8.56
N ALA A 174 -10.94 12.09 -9.27
CA ALA A 174 -10.64 10.71 -9.64
C ALA A 174 -9.34 10.60 -10.46
N THR A 175 -9.14 11.50 -11.43
CA THR A 175 -7.93 11.52 -12.24
C THR A 175 -6.69 11.94 -11.44
N ALA A 176 -6.83 12.94 -10.56
CA ALA A 176 -5.73 13.40 -9.71
C ALA A 176 -5.27 12.31 -8.75
N LYS A 177 -6.21 11.66 -8.05
CA LYS A 177 -5.92 10.58 -7.09
C LYS A 177 -5.29 9.37 -7.76
N LEU A 178 -5.79 8.97 -8.93
CA LEU A 178 -5.17 7.88 -9.71
C LEU A 178 -3.72 8.20 -10.10
N LYS A 179 -3.42 9.45 -10.47
CA LYS A 179 -2.05 9.87 -10.80
C LYS A 179 -1.16 9.92 -9.55
N GLU A 180 -1.67 10.46 -8.46
CA GLU A 180 -0.99 10.50 -7.15
C GLU A 180 -0.61 9.09 -6.69
N ALA A 181 -1.53 8.13 -6.84
CA ALA A 181 -1.37 6.75 -6.40
C ALA A 181 -0.22 5.99 -7.09
N ASN A 182 0.29 6.46 -8.24
CA ASN A 182 1.41 5.83 -8.95
C ASN A 182 2.71 5.79 -8.13
N TYR A 183 2.85 6.69 -7.14
CA TYR A 183 4.02 6.80 -6.28
C TYR A 183 3.59 6.88 -4.82
N TRP A 184 4.40 6.31 -3.94
CA TRP A 184 4.22 6.46 -2.49
C TRP A 184 5.12 7.60 -2.04
N HIS A 185 4.54 8.77 -1.75
CA HIS A 185 5.28 9.99 -1.44
C HIS A 185 6.42 10.33 -2.43
N GLY A 186 6.17 10.12 -3.73
CA GLY A 186 7.15 10.36 -4.80
C GLY A 186 8.14 9.21 -5.04
N GLU A 187 8.10 8.15 -4.25
CA GLU A 187 8.95 6.97 -4.43
C GLU A 187 8.22 5.86 -5.20
N PRO A 188 8.92 5.14 -6.10
CA PRO A 188 8.37 3.93 -6.72
C PRO A 188 8.25 2.83 -5.66
N TYR A 189 7.08 2.21 -5.58
CA TYR A 189 6.82 1.09 -4.66
C TYR A 189 6.43 -0.20 -5.39
N GLY A 190 6.42 -0.17 -6.73
CA GLY A 190 5.98 -1.29 -7.57
C GLY A 190 4.60 -1.13 -8.17
N HIS A 191 4.01 0.07 -8.16
CA HIS A 191 2.75 0.33 -8.83
C HIS A 191 2.76 -0.15 -10.29
N TRP A 192 1.73 -0.90 -10.68
CA TRP A 192 1.54 -1.30 -12.06
C TRP A 192 0.06 -1.45 -12.40
N LEU A 193 -0.39 -0.67 -13.38
CA LEU A 193 -1.77 -0.69 -13.87
C LEU A 193 -1.82 -0.36 -15.36
N PRO A 194 -1.75 -1.37 -16.24
CA PRO A 194 -1.97 -1.18 -17.67
C PRO A 194 -3.36 -0.60 -17.94
N LYS A 195 -3.47 0.37 -18.88
CA LYS A 195 -4.74 1.03 -19.22
C LYS A 195 -5.85 0.03 -19.56
N ASP A 196 -5.53 -1.00 -20.32
CA ASP A 196 -6.52 -2.00 -20.75
C ASP A 196 -7.06 -2.85 -19.58
N ASN A 197 -6.32 -2.91 -18.47
CA ASN A 197 -6.69 -3.68 -17.29
C ASN A 197 -7.23 -2.79 -16.16
N ALA A 198 -7.21 -1.47 -16.35
CA ALA A 198 -7.62 -0.51 -15.36
C ALA A 198 -9.15 -0.53 -15.21
N VAL A 199 -9.63 -0.70 -13.98
CA VAL A 199 -11.01 -0.41 -13.60
C VAL A 199 -10.93 0.65 -12.52
N THR A 200 -11.22 1.89 -12.88
CA THR A 200 -10.98 3.06 -12.02
C THR A 200 -12.26 3.83 -11.75
N LEU A 201 -12.22 4.76 -10.80
CA LEU A 201 -13.33 5.67 -10.52
C LEU A 201 -13.66 6.60 -11.70
N ASN A 202 -12.80 6.71 -12.73
CA ASN A 202 -13.15 7.42 -13.96
C ASN A 202 -14.33 6.76 -14.71
N THR A 203 -14.67 5.51 -14.42
CA THR A 203 -15.87 4.87 -14.98
C THR A 203 -17.17 5.56 -14.58
N CYS A 204 -17.17 6.33 -13.48
CA CYS A 204 -18.29 7.18 -13.09
C CYS A 204 -18.55 8.34 -14.06
N PHE A 205 -17.59 8.64 -14.95
CA PHE A 205 -17.61 9.79 -15.86
C PHE A 205 -17.40 9.37 -17.33
N GLY A 206 -17.80 8.15 -17.68
CA GLY A 206 -17.66 7.59 -19.03
C GLY A 206 -16.24 7.10 -19.38
N GLY A 207 -15.33 7.02 -18.40
CA GLY A 207 -14.03 6.38 -18.58
C GLY A 207 -14.11 4.85 -18.61
N VAL A 208 -13.08 4.23 -19.19
CA VAL A 208 -12.89 2.77 -19.19
C VAL A 208 -12.44 2.26 -17.81
#